data_AF-A0A4Q3AYF8-F1
#
_entry.id   AF-A0A4Q3AYF8-F1
#
_cell.length_a   1.000
_cell.length_b   1.000
_cell.length_c   1.000
_cell.angle_alpha   90.00
_cell.angle_beta   90.00
_cell.angle_gamma   90.00
#
_symmetry.space_group_name_H-M   'P 1'
#
loop_
_entity.id
_entity.type
_entity.pdbx_description
1 polymer ?
#
loop_
_entity_poly.entity_id
_entity_poly.type
_entity_poly.pdbx_seq_one_letter_code
_entity_poly.pdbx_strand_id
1 'polypeptide(L)'
;MTLFEQQQAEFTKRHIGPTEAETASMLKTIGAASLDELIDKTVPADIRLKETLNTGGPISEYEYLAELKKTAALNKVYKNYIGRGYY
;
A
#
# COMPACT_ATOMS: atom_id res chain seq x y z
N MET A 1 7.68 -12.25 -16.23
CA MET A 1 7.48 -12.16 -14.78
C MET A 1 7.66 -13.54 -14.19
N THR A 2 8.50 -13.65 -13.17
CA THR A 2 8.65 -14.87 -12.38
C THR A 2 7.46 -15.01 -11.42
N LEU A 3 7.25 -16.22 -10.89
CA LEU A 3 6.20 -16.48 -9.89
C LEU A 3 6.38 -15.59 -8.65
N PHE A 4 7.63 -15.36 -8.22
CA PHE A 4 7.94 -14.54 -7.06
C PHE A 4 7.63 -13.06 -7.29
N GLU A 5 7.92 -12.53 -8.47
CA GLU A 5 7.55 -11.15 -8.85
C GLU A 5 6.02 -10.95 -8.86
N GLN A 6 5.27 -11.96 -9.33
CA GLN A 6 3.81 -11.92 -9.31
C GLN A 6 3.25 -11.91 -7.89
N GLN A 7 3.84 -12.70 -6.99
CA GLN A 7 3.41 -12.79 -5.59
C GLN A 7 3.70 -11.49 -4.82
N GLN A 8 4.82 -10.82 -5.09
CA GLN A 8 5.14 -9.51 -4.51
C GLN A 8 4.16 -8.40 -4.96
N ALA A 9 3.64 -8.49 -6.18
CA ALA A 9 2.71 -7.50 -6.73
C ALA A 9 1.22 -7.80 -6.45
N GLU A 10 0.89 -8.92 -5.79
CA GLU A 10 -0.50 -9.37 -5.57
C GLU A 10 -1.29 -8.37 -4.71
N PHE A 11 -0.69 -7.87 -3.62
CA PHE A 11 -1.35 -6.95 -2.70
C PHE A 11 -1.89 -5.71 -3.42
N THR A 12 -1.05 -5.04 -4.20
CA THR A 12 -1.43 -3.82 -4.93
C THR A 12 -2.62 -4.06 -5.86
N LYS A 13 -2.68 -5.22 -6.53
CA LYS A 13 -3.78 -5.58 -7.44
C LYS A 13 -5.08 -5.94 -6.72
N ARG A 14 -5.01 -6.41 -5.47
CA ARG A 14 -6.20 -6.65 -4.63
C ARG A 14 -6.66 -5.41 -3.87
N HIS A 15 -5.73 -4.48 -3.60
CA HIS A 15 -5.98 -3.25 -2.88
C HIS A 15 -6.51 -2.13 -3.78
N ILE A 16 -5.92 -1.95 -4.96
CA ILE A 16 -6.35 -0.96 -5.95
C ILE A 16 -7.47 -1.56 -6.79
N GLY A 17 -8.69 -1.07 -6.58
CA GLY A 17 -9.89 -1.60 -7.25
C GLY A 17 -9.88 -1.42 -8.77
N PRO A 18 -9.67 -0.19 -9.30
CA PRO A 18 -9.72 0.05 -10.73
C PRO A 18 -8.63 -0.71 -11.50
N THR A 19 -9.07 -1.46 -12.50
CA THR A 19 -8.19 -2.04 -13.51
C THR A 19 -7.58 -0.96 -14.40
N GLU A 20 -6.58 -1.33 -15.20
CA GLU A 20 -5.98 -0.42 -16.19
C GLU A 20 -7.04 0.10 -17.19
N ALA A 21 -7.98 -0.75 -17.61
CA ALA A 21 -9.06 -0.38 -18.52
C ALA A 21 -10.06 0.60 -17.89
N GLU A 22 -10.45 0.36 -16.64
CA GLU A 22 -11.32 1.27 -15.89
C GLU A 22 -10.61 2.61 -15.63
N THR A 23 -9.33 2.56 -15.26
CA THR A 23 -8.50 3.76 -15.07
C THR A 23 -8.44 4.59 -16.36
N ALA A 24 -8.21 3.97 -17.51
CA ALA A 24 -8.24 4.65 -18.80
C ALA A 24 -9.61 5.28 -19.11
N SER A 25 -10.72 4.58 -18.79
CA SER A 25 -12.08 5.10 -18.97
C SER A 25 -12.35 6.33 -18.08
N MET A 26 -11.93 6.27 -16.82
CA MET A 26 -12.07 7.39 -15.88
C MET A 26 -11.23 8.59 -16.31
N LEU A 27 -9.96 8.38 -16.69
CA LEU A 27 -9.06 9.43 -17.19
C LEU A 27 -9.65 10.14 -18.42
N LYS A 28 -10.21 9.37 -19.37
CA LYS A 28 -10.91 9.92 -20.53
C LYS A 28 -12.10 10.78 -20.14
N THR A 29 -12.88 10.36 -19.14
CA THR A 29 -14.05 11.09 -18.66
C THR A 29 -13.68 12.47 -18.10
N ILE A 30 -12.57 12.55 -17.39
CA ILE A 30 -12.09 13.81 -16.78
C ILE A 30 -11.14 14.60 -17.70
N GLY A 31 -10.84 14.11 -18.90
CA GLY A 31 -9.99 14.79 -19.88
C GLY A 31 -8.50 14.82 -19.52
N ALA A 32 -8.00 13.78 -18.83
CA ALA A 32 -6.58 13.57 -18.60
C ALA A 32 -6.06 12.40 -19.46
N ALA A 33 -4.86 12.53 -20.02
CA ALA A 33 -4.21 11.51 -20.85
C ALA A 33 -3.47 10.45 -20.03
N SER A 34 -3.08 10.76 -18.79
CA SER A 34 -2.42 9.82 -17.87
C SER A 34 -2.67 10.17 -16.41
N LEU A 35 -2.31 9.23 -15.51
CA LEU A 35 -2.27 9.50 -14.07
C LEU A 35 -1.24 10.59 -13.74
N ASP A 36 -0.09 10.61 -14.41
CA ASP A 36 0.94 11.64 -14.21
C ASP A 36 0.40 13.04 -14.57
N GLU A 37 -0.27 13.18 -15.72
CA GLU A 37 -0.88 14.45 -16.12
C GLU A 37 -1.98 14.89 -15.14
N LEU A 38 -2.79 13.94 -14.65
CA LEU A 38 -3.79 14.22 -13.62
C LEU A 38 -3.13 14.74 -12.35
N ILE A 39 -2.04 14.12 -11.90
CA ILE A 39 -1.29 14.56 -10.73
C ILE A 39 -0.72 15.95 -11.00
N ASP A 40 -0.03 16.18 -12.13
CA ASP A 40 0.49 17.46 -12.66
C ASP A 40 -0.50 18.62 -12.55
N LYS A 41 -1.74 18.40 -12.95
CA LYS A 41 -2.80 19.42 -12.88
C LYS A 41 -3.37 19.63 -11.47
N THR A 42 -3.18 18.69 -10.54
CA THR A 42 -3.85 18.67 -9.23
C THR A 42 -2.96 19.15 -8.09
N VAL A 43 -1.70 18.71 -8.03
CA VAL A 43 -0.79 18.96 -6.89
C VAL A 43 0.27 19.99 -7.27
N PRO A 44 0.43 21.14 -6.59
CA PRO A 44 1.50 22.08 -6.93
C PRO A 44 2.89 21.44 -6.89
N ALA A 45 3.71 21.68 -7.93
CA ALA A 45 4.99 20.98 -8.12
C ALA A 45 6.04 21.31 -7.04
N ASP A 46 5.93 22.49 -6.43
CA ASP A 46 6.84 22.99 -5.39
C ASP A 46 6.74 22.22 -4.06
N ILE A 47 5.58 21.62 -3.77
CA ILE A 47 5.36 20.82 -2.55
C ILE A 47 5.47 19.31 -2.79
N ARG A 48 5.78 18.87 -4.01
CA ARG A 48 5.93 17.44 -4.31
C ARG A 48 7.26 16.89 -3.83
N LEU A 49 7.23 15.62 -3.44
CA LEU A 49 8.46 14.87 -3.19
C LEU A 49 9.22 14.69 -4.52
N LYS A 50 10.51 15.05 -4.52
CA LYS A 50 11.36 14.99 -5.73
C LYS A 50 12.03 13.63 -5.94
N GLU A 51 11.94 12.77 -4.94
CA GLU A 51 12.57 11.45 -4.89
C GLU A 51 11.54 10.39 -4.53
N THR A 52 11.86 9.13 -4.80
CA THR A 52 11.00 8.01 -4.40
C THR A 52 11.02 7.83 -2.89
N LEU A 53 9.90 7.37 -2.33
CA LEU A 53 9.82 7.05 -0.91
C LEU A 53 10.85 5.96 -0.54
N ASN A 54 11.57 6.17 0.55
CA ASN A 54 12.51 5.18 1.09
C ASN A 54 11.79 4.24 2.08
N THR A 55 10.97 3.33 1.56
CA THR A 55 10.14 2.40 2.36
C THR A 55 10.63 0.94 2.33
N GLY A 56 11.78 0.68 1.70
CA GLY A 56 12.21 -0.68 1.38
C GLY A 56 11.44 -1.27 0.19
N GLY A 57 11.80 -2.51 -0.17
CA GLY A 57 11.14 -3.23 -1.27
C GLY A 57 9.76 -3.75 -0.88
N PRO A 58 8.86 -3.98 -1.87
CA PRO A 58 7.58 -4.61 -1.60
C PRO A 58 7.79 -6.05 -1.12
N ILE A 59 6.91 -6.50 -0.22
CA ILE A 59 6.83 -7.87 0.24
C ILE A 59 5.45 -8.42 -0.07
N SER A 60 5.36 -9.74 -0.24
CA SER A 60 4.06 -10.39 -0.40
C SER A 60 3.26 -10.35 0.90
N GLU A 61 1.94 -10.52 0.81
CA GLU A 61 1.08 -10.59 1.99
C GLU A 61 1.43 -11.77 2.92
N TYR A 62 1.86 -12.89 2.33
CA TYR A 62 2.31 -14.05 3.09
C TYR A 62 3.57 -13.72 3.92
N GLU A 63 4.57 -13.10 3.29
CA GLU A 63 5.79 -12.67 3.97
C GLU A 63 5.49 -11.67 5.08
N TYR A 64 4.62 -10.68 4.80
CA TYR A 64 4.20 -9.69 5.79
C TYR A 64 3.55 -10.35 7.02
N LEU A 65 2.62 -11.28 6.83
CA LEU A 65 1.98 -11.99 7.95
C LEU A 65 2.97 -12.85 8.73
N ALA A 66 3.91 -13.50 8.04
CA ALA A 66 4.95 -14.30 8.68
C ALA A 66 5.90 -13.44 9.54
N GLU A 67 6.29 -12.27 9.05
CA GLU A 67 7.10 -11.30 9.80
C GLU A 67 6.32 -10.73 10.99
N LEU A 68 5.09 -10.28 10.74
CA LEU A 68 4.22 -9.73 11.79
C LEU A 68 3.99 -10.73 12.92
N LYS A 69 3.83 -12.02 12.59
CA LYS A 69 3.68 -13.08 13.59
C LYS A 69 4.94 -13.24 14.46
N LYS A 70 6.14 -13.11 13.89
CA LYS A 70 7.40 -13.14 14.65
C LYS A 70 7.46 -11.97 15.63
N THR A 71 7.13 -10.77 15.16
CA THR A 71 7.10 -9.56 16.00
C THR A 71 6.04 -9.67 17.09
N ALA A 72 4.83 -10.13 16.76
CA ALA A 72 3.76 -10.33 17.73
C ALA A 72 4.11 -11.35 18.83
N ALA A 73 4.90 -12.38 18.51
CA ALA A 73 5.34 -13.38 19.48
C ALA A 73 6.31 -12.82 20.56
N LEU A 74 6.86 -11.62 20.35
CA LEU A 74 7.67 -10.94 21.37
C LEU A 74 6.81 -10.34 22.50
N ASN A 75 5.51 -10.16 22.27
CA ASN A 75 4.59 -9.66 23.28
C ASN A 75 4.37 -10.71 24.37
N LYS A 76 4.31 -10.26 25.63
CA LYS A 76 4.02 -11.12 26.77
C LYS A 76 2.55 -10.95 27.17
N VAL A 77 1.78 -12.02 27.00
CA VAL A 77 0.37 -12.05 27.41
C VAL A 77 0.29 -12.37 28.89
N TYR A 78 -0.04 -11.36 29.70
CA TYR A 78 -0.25 -11.51 31.14
C TYR A 78 -1.74 -11.54 31.48
N LYS A 79 -2.06 -12.11 32.65
CA LYS A 79 -3.31 -11.79 33.33
C LYS A 79 -3.19 -10.36 33.86
N ASN A 80 -3.95 -9.44 33.30
CA ASN A 80 -3.87 -8.02 33.63
C ASN A 80 -4.97 -7.64 34.62
N TYR A 81 -4.57 -7.04 35.75
CA TYR A 81 -5.50 -6.52 36.77
C TYR A 81 -5.29 -5.02 37.02
N ILE A 82 -4.77 -4.31 36.02
CA ILE A 82 -4.47 -2.87 36.10
C ILE A 82 -5.77 -2.06 36.17
N GLY A 83 -6.84 -2.51 35.50
CA GLY A 83 -8.13 -1.83 35.46
C GLY A 83 -8.07 -0.53 34.65
N ARG A 84 -8.60 0.55 35.24
CA ARG A 84 -8.68 1.90 34.63
C ARG A 84 -9.42 1.94 33.28
N GLY A 85 -10.48 1.14 33.15
CA GLY A 85 -11.36 1.14 31.97
C GLY A 85 -11.14 -0.03 31.00
N TYR A 86 -10.16 -0.90 31.25
CA TYR A 86 -9.98 -2.18 30.57
C TYR A 86 -9.92 -3.29 31.62
N TYR A 87 -10.77 -4.30 31.48
CA TYR A 87 -10.98 -5.37 32.48
C TYR A 87 -10.76 -6.74 31.85
#